data_AF-A0AA50Y2Y6-F1
#
_entry.id   AF-A0AA50Y2Y6-F1
#
_cell.length_a   1.000
_cell.length_b   1.000
_cell.length_c   1.000
_cell.angle_alpha   90.00
_cell.angle_beta   90.00
_cell.angle_gamma   90.00
#
_symmetry.space_group_name_H-M   'P 1'
#
loop_
_entity.id
_entity.type
_entity.pdbx_description
1 polymer ?
#
loop_
_entity_poly.entity_id
_entity_poly.type
_entity_poly.pdbx_seq_one_letter_code
_entity_poly.pdbx_strand_id
1 'polypeptide(L)'
;NTQLAPPVMSLYKGTLKVLLVLLHDFPEFLCDYHYGFCDEIPPNCVQMRNLVLSAFPRNMRLPDPFTPNLKVDVLAEIAVPPRAVINYATIVPNSNFKKDLDAYLKSRTPVTFLTELR
;
A
#
# COMPACT_ATOMS: atom_id res chain seq x y z
N ASN A 1 -11.82 0.14 17.93
CA ASN A 1 -12.93 0.74 18.70
C ASN A 1 -14.07 1.03 17.74
N THR A 2 -15.26 0.46 17.92
CA THR A 2 -16.37 0.56 16.95
C THR A 2 -17.28 1.77 17.19
N GLN A 3 -17.22 2.38 18.38
CA GLN A 3 -17.94 3.60 18.70
C GLN A 3 -16.97 4.78 18.69
N LEU A 4 -17.26 5.78 17.85
CA LEU A 4 -16.50 7.03 17.76
C LEU A 4 -17.31 8.14 18.45
N ALA A 5 -16.66 8.88 19.35
CA ALA A 5 -17.28 10.07 19.94
C ALA A 5 -17.64 11.09 18.84
N PRO A 6 -18.69 11.91 19.01
CA PRO A 6 -19.15 12.85 17.97
C PRO A 6 -18.05 13.79 17.40
N PRO A 7 -17.10 14.32 18.20
CA PRO A 7 -15.99 15.10 17.67
C PRO A 7 -15.06 14.29 16.75
N VAL A 8 -14.76 13.05 17.14
CA VAL A 8 -13.92 12.13 16.35
C VAL A 8 -14.61 11.74 15.05
N MET A 9 -15.93 11.52 15.08
CA MET A 9 -16.73 11.27 13.88
C MET A 9 -16.71 12.47 12.92
N SER A 10 -16.75 13.69 13.46
CA SER A 10 -16.66 14.92 12.65
C SER A 10 -15.28 15.06 12.00
N LEU A 11 -14.21 14.78 12.75
CA LEU A 11 -12.85 14.73 12.24
C LEU A 11 -12.70 13.68 11.13
N TYR A 12 -13.19 12.45 11.35
CA TYR A 12 -13.17 11.38 10.36
C TYR A 12 -13.84 11.80 9.04
N LYS A 13 -15.04 12.39 9.10
CA LYS A 13 -15.74 12.90 7.91
C LYS A 13 -14.95 14.01 7.21
N GLY A 14 -14.30 14.89 7.97
CA GLY A 14 -13.40 15.91 7.42
C GLY A 14 -12.21 15.28 6.69
N THR A 15 -11.54 14.32 7.31
CA THR A 15 -10.42 13.59 6.72
C THR A 15 -10.81 12.88 5.42
N LEU A 16 -11.99 12.23 5.38
CA LEU A 16 -12.49 11.62 4.13
C LEU A 16 -12.67 12.64 3.01
N LYS A 17 -13.21 13.83 3.31
CA LYS A 17 -13.37 14.89 2.31
C LYS A 17 -12.03 15.38 1.78
N VAL A 18 -11.05 15.56 2.66
CA VAL A 18 -9.69 15.95 2.26
C VAL A 18 -9.05 14.87 1.38
N LEU A 19 -9.15 13.60 1.77
CA LEU A 19 -8.64 12.48 0.97
C LEU A 19 -9.33 12.36 -0.39
N LEU A 20 -10.64 12.64 -0.47
CA LEU A 20 -11.37 12.69 -1.74
C LEU A 20 -10.86 13.81 -2.66
N VAL A 21 -10.61 15.00 -2.11
CA VAL A 21 -10.00 16.10 -2.88
C VAL A 21 -8.61 15.72 -3.37
N LEU A 22 -7.78 15.13 -2.50
CA LEU A 22 -6.46 14.65 -2.89
C LEU A 22 -6.53 13.56 -3.97
N LEU A 23 -7.44 12.60 -3.84
CA LEU A 23 -7.64 11.55 -4.84
C LEU A 23 -8.06 12.11 -6.20
N HIS A 24 -8.91 13.13 -6.21
CA HIS A 24 -9.40 13.74 -7.45
C HIS A 24 -8.34 14.64 -8.12
N ASP A 25 -7.74 15.55 -7.36
CA ASP A 25 -6.88 16.62 -7.91
C ASP A 25 -5.40 16.22 -7.97
N PHE A 26 -4.96 15.36 -7.05
CA PHE A 26 -3.55 14.99 -6.83
C PHE A 26 -3.36 13.48 -6.58
N PRO A 27 -3.91 12.58 -7.42
CA PRO A 27 -3.85 11.14 -7.16
C PRO A 27 -2.41 10.63 -7.05
N GLU A 28 -1.46 11.18 -7.82
CA GLU A 28 -0.05 10.78 -7.76
C GLU A 28 0.59 11.01 -6.39
N PHE A 29 0.14 12.03 -5.65
CA PHE A 29 0.61 12.24 -4.28
C PHE A 29 0.16 11.10 -3.35
N LEU A 30 -1.10 10.69 -3.44
CA LEU A 30 -1.57 9.52 -2.68
C LEU A 30 -0.88 8.23 -3.13
N CYS A 31 -0.62 8.07 -4.44
CA CYS A 31 0.16 6.94 -4.97
C CYS A 31 1.57 6.90 -4.38
N ASP A 32 2.30 8.02 -4.43
CA ASP A 32 3.70 8.05 -4.02
C ASP A 32 3.85 7.78 -2.51
N TYR A 33 2.90 8.23 -1.68
CA TYR A 33 2.96 8.11 -0.21
C TYR A 33 2.07 7.00 0.38
N HIS A 34 1.52 6.11 -0.45
CA HIS A 34 0.53 5.11 0.00
C HIS A 34 1.02 4.20 1.13
N TYR A 35 2.31 3.83 1.14
CA TYR A 35 2.91 3.02 2.19
C TYR A 35 2.83 3.72 3.56
N GLY A 36 3.28 4.97 3.65
CA GLY A 36 3.25 5.72 4.91
C GLY A 36 1.83 5.94 5.41
N PHE A 37 0.89 6.28 4.53
CA PHE A 37 -0.52 6.38 4.91
C PHE A 37 -1.08 5.04 5.40
N CYS A 38 -0.81 3.93 4.71
CA CYS A 38 -1.33 2.63 5.10
C CYS A 38 -0.71 2.06 6.37
N ASP A 39 0.50 2.49 6.74
CA ASP A 39 1.15 2.11 8.00
C ASP A 39 0.49 2.80 9.20
N GLU A 40 0.11 4.06 9.04
CA GLU A 40 -0.55 4.87 10.08
C GLU A 40 -2.07 4.64 10.17
N ILE A 41 -2.73 4.32 9.05
CA ILE A 41 -4.18 4.11 9.02
C ILE A 41 -4.52 2.70 9.53
N PRO A 42 -5.33 2.56 10.59
CA PRO A 42 -5.71 1.25 11.12
C PRO A 42 -6.37 0.35 10.05
N PRO A 43 -6.10 -0.98 10.06
CA PRO A 43 -6.65 -1.90 9.06
C PRO A 43 -8.18 -1.91 8.97
N ASN A 44 -8.88 -1.60 10.06
CA ASN A 44 -10.34 -1.54 10.11
C ASN A 44 -10.93 -0.25 9.49
N CYS A 45 -10.12 0.76 9.17
CA CYS A 45 -10.53 1.99 8.48
C CYS A 45 -10.60 1.79 6.96
N VAL A 46 -11.40 0.80 6.52
CA VAL A 46 -11.45 0.31 5.13
C VAL A 46 -11.66 1.44 4.12
N GLN A 47 -12.63 2.32 4.34
CA GLN A 47 -12.94 3.41 3.40
C GLN A 47 -11.75 4.36 3.22
N MET A 48 -11.07 4.71 4.32
CA MET A 48 -9.94 5.63 4.31
C MET A 48 -8.75 5.02 3.56
N ARG A 49 -8.46 3.73 3.81
CA ARG A 49 -7.43 2.99 3.07
C ARG A 49 -7.79 2.86 1.59
N ASN A 50 -9.06 2.62 1.26
CA ASN A 50 -9.49 2.52 -0.14
C ASN A 50 -9.30 3.83 -0.88
N LEU A 51 -9.53 4.99 -0.26
CA LEU A 51 -9.26 6.29 -0.92
C LEU A 51 -7.78 6.45 -1.29
N VAL A 52 -6.87 6.01 -0.41
CA VAL A 52 -5.43 6.05 -0.67
C VAL A 52 -5.05 5.02 -1.75
N LEU A 53 -5.49 3.76 -1.61
CA LEU A 53 -5.10 2.64 -2.48
C LEU A 53 -5.81 2.62 -3.84
N SER A 54 -6.87 3.42 -4.02
CA SER A 54 -7.53 3.60 -5.32
C SER A 54 -6.89 4.70 -6.16
N ALA A 55 -5.89 5.41 -5.62
CA ALA A 55 -5.15 6.40 -6.39
C ALA A 55 -4.24 5.71 -7.41
N PHE A 56 -4.24 6.21 -8.65
CA PHE A 56 -3.34 5.78 -9.73
C PHE A 56 -2.91 6.97 -10.59
N PRO A 57 -1.79 6.90 -11.33
CA PRO A 57 -1.32 8.00 -12.16
C PRO A 57 -2.35 8.43 -13.21
N ARG A 58 -2.57 9.74 -13.41
CA ARG A 58 -3.62 10.26 -14.32
C ARG A 58 -3.49 9.83 -15.77
N ASN A 59 -2.27 9.54 -16.22
CA ASN A 59 -2.00 9.08 -17.59
C ASN A 59 -2.16 7.56 -17.76
N MET A 60 -2.44 6.82 -16.68
CA MET A 60 -2.70 5.39 -16.72
C MET A 60 -4.15 5.12 -17.11
N ARG A 61 -4.36 4.13 -17.98
CA ARG A 61 -5.70 3.64 -18.32
C ARG A 61 -5.87 2.25 -17.74
N LEU A 62 -6.72 2.14 -16.72
CA LEU A 62 -7.04 0.86 -16.13
C LEU A 62 -8.03 0.11 -17.02
N PRO A 63 -7.77 -1.16 -17.38
CA PRO A 63 -8.78 -1.97 -18.04
C PRO A 63 -9.97 -2.20 -17.11
N ASP A 64 -11.17 -2.34 -17.68
CA ASP A 64 -12.35 -2.70 -16.88
C ASP A 64 -12.14 -4.12 -16.30
N PRO A 65 -12.15 -4.28 -14.97
CA PRO A 65 -11.94 -5.57 -14.33
C PRO A 65 -12.99 -6.63 -14.69
N PHE A 66 -14.15 -6.23 -15.23
CA PHE A 66 -15.21 -7.13 -15.67
C PHE A 66 -15.15 -7.47 -17.16
N THR A 67 -14.12 -7.00 -17.88
CA THR A 67 -13.92 -7.34 -19.30
C THR A 67 -13.74 -8.85 -19.45
N PRO A 68 -14.62 -9.57 -20.19
CA PRO A 68 -14.46 -11.00 -20.42
C PRO A 68 -13.13 -11.32 -21.09
N ASN A 69 -12.44 -12.36 -20.61
CA ASN A 69 -11.15 -12.79 -21.13
C ASN A 69 -10.03 -11.73 -21.06
N LEU A 70 -10.10 -10.79 -20.11
CA LEU A 70 -8.99 -9.87 -19.82
C LEU A 70 -7.73 -10.67 -19.48
N LYS A 71 -6.66 -10.46 -20.24
CA LYS A 71 -5.34 -11.05 -20.00
C LYS A 71 -4.48 -10.05 -19.25
N VAL A 72 -4.34 -10.24 -17.95
CA VAL A 72 -3.54 -9.34 -17.10
C VAL A 72 -2.04 -9.48 -17.38
N ASP A 73 -1.59 -10.69 -17.75
CA ASP A 73 -0.21 -11.06 -18.04
C ASP A 73 0.38 -10.39 -19.29
N VAL A 74 -0.45 -9.80 -20.15
CA VAL A 74 0.01 -9.09 -21.36
C VAL A 74 -0.02 -7.56 -21.23
N LEU A 75 -0.49 -7.03 -20.09
CA LEU A 75 -0.48 -5.60 -19.85
C LEU A 75 0.97 -5.14 -19.64
N ALA A 76 1.40 -4.13 -20.40
CA ALA A 76 2.79 -3.65 -20.32
C ALA A 76 3.13 -3.12 -18.92
N GLU A 77 2.14 -2.58 -18.23
CA GLU A 77 2.26 -1.96 -16.92
C GLU A 77 2.66 -2.93 -15.81
N ILE A 78 2.43 -4.26 -15.96
CA ILE A 78 2.79 -5.24 -14.92
C ILE A 78 4.30 -5.39 -14.75
N ALA A 79 5.08 -5.06 -15.77
CA ALA A 79 6.53 -5.12 -15.75
C ALA A 79 7.15 -3.87 -15.09
N VAL A 80 6.34 -2.84 -14.81
CA VAL A 80 6.79 -1.57 -14.26
C VAL A 80 6.54 -1.56 -12.75
N PRO A 81 7.59 -1.37 -11.91
CA PRO A 81 7.38 -1.24 -10.48
C PRO A 81 6.57 0.04 -10.18
N PRO A 82 5.72 0.03 -9.14
CA PRO A 82 4.98 1.21 -8.75
C PRO A 82 5.93 2.31 -8.26
N ARG A 83 5.52 3.57 -8.44
CA ARG A 83 6.16 4.69 -7.75
C ARG A 83 5.81 4.61 -6.26
N ALA A 84 6.82 4.73 -5.41
CA ALA A 84 6.60 4.78 -3.98
C ALA A 84 7.78 5.48 -3.27
N VAL A 85 7.45 6.34 -2.32
CA VAL A 85 8.39 6.97 -1.40
C VAL A 85 8.48 6.07 -0.17
N ILE A 86 9.31 5.03 -0.25
CA ILE A 86 9.50 4.05 0.81
C ILE A 86 10.94 4.11 1.29
N ASN A 87 11.12 4.31 2.59
CA ASN A 87 12.41 4.14 3.23
C ASN A 87 12.51 2.72 3.82
N TYR A 88 12.88 1.74 3.01
CA TYR A 88 13.01 0.35 3.49
C TYR A 88 13.98 0.21 4.67
N ALA A 89 14.96 1.10 4.80
CA ALA A 89 15.93 1.07 5.89
C ALA A 89 15.30 1.37 7.26
N THR A 90 14.15 2.04 7.32
CA THR A 90 13.41 2.24 8.58
C THR A 90 12.51 1.06 8.94
N ILE A 91 12.02 0.32 7.93
CA ILE A 91 11.13 -0.83 8.12
C ILE A 91 11.94 -2.08 8.48
N VAL A 92 13.00 -2.34 7.70
CA VAL A 92 13.92 -3.47 7.93
C VAL A 92 15.33 -2.89 8.04
N PRO A 93 15.72 -2.43 9.25
CA PRO A 93 17.03 -1.85 9.45
C PRO A 93 18.13 -2.90 9.22
N ASN A 94 19.34 -2.42 8.97
CA ASN A 94 20.54 -3.26 8.88
C ASN A 94 20.78 -3.99 10.20
N SER A 95 20.21 -5.19 10.29
CA SER A 95 20.11 -6.04 11.49
C SER A 95 20.53 -7.47 11.13
N ASN A 96 20.73 -8.32 12.13
CA ASN A 96 20.95 -9.75 11.87
C ASN A 96 19.76 -10.35 11.12
N PHE A 97 18.53 -9.96 11.50
CA PHE A 97 17.32 -10.34 10.78
C PHE A 97 17.39 -10.05 9.27
N LYS A 98 17.81 -8.84 8.87
CA LYS A 98 17.97 -8.50 7.45
C LYS A 98 19.00 -9.41 6.75
N LYS A 99 20.13 -9.68 7.40
CA LYS A 99 21.18 -10.54 6.84
C LYS A 99 20.68 -11.97 6.66
N ASP A 100 19.96 -12.49 7.66
CA ASP A 100 19.40 -13.84 7.63
C ASP A 100 18.30 -13.97 6.57
N LEU A 101 17.46 -12.93 6.43
CA LEU A 101 16.48 -12.81 5.35
C LEU A 101 17.14 -12.80 3.97
N ASP A 102 18.16 -11.96 3.76
CA ASP A 102 18.87 -11.86 2.49
C ASP A 102 19.58 -13.19 2.14
N ALA A 103 20.16 -13.87 3.14
CA ALA A 103 20.78 -15.18 2.99
C ALA A 103 19.74 -16.24 2.60
N TYR A 104 18.60 -16.27 3.31
CA TYR A 104 17.52 -17.21 3.03
C TYR A 104 16.91 -16.99 1.64
N LEU A 105 16.69 -15.75 1.22
CA LEU A 105 16.19 -15.45 -0.13
C LEU A 105 17.17 -15.90 -1.23
N LYS A 106 18.48 -15.86 -0.96
CA LYS A 106 19.52 -16.25 -1.92
C LYS A 106 19.71 -17.77 -2.05
N SER A 107 19.71 -18.50 -0.93
CA SER A 107 20.06 -19.93 -0.92
C SER A 107 18.91 -20.86 -0.54
N ARG A 108 17.77 -20.31 -0.11
CA ARG A 108 16.60 -21.05 0.40
C ARG A 108 16.92 -21.95 1.60
N THR A 109 17.95 -21.60 2.35
CA THR A 109 18.45 -22.32 3.53
C THR A 109 18.84 -21.35 4.63
N PRO A 110 18.75 -21.71 5.92
CA PRO A 110 18.17 -22.95 6.45
C PRO A 110 16.64 -22.87 6.55
N VAL A 111 15.94 -24.01 6.54
CA VAL A 111 14.48 -24.07 6.75
C VAL A 111 14.05 -23.49 8.11
N THR A 112 14.95 -23.50 9.10
CA THR A 112 14.71 -22.98 10.45
C THR A 112 14.39 -21.49 10.46
N PHE A 113 14.93 -20.71 9.52
CA PHE A 113 14.61 -19.29 9.36
C PHE A 113 13.09 -19.03 9.28
N LEU A 114 12.34 -19.89 8.58
CA LEU A 114 10.88 -19.74 8.48
C LEU A 114 10.16 -20.00 9.80
N THR A 115 10.66 -20.94 10.60
CA THR A 115 10.10 -21.25 11.92
C THR A 115 10.38 -20.11 12.91
N GLU A 116 11.52 -19.44 12.77
CA GLU A 116 11.94 -18.30 13.58
C GLU A 116 11.23 -16.99 13.22
N LEU A 117 10.63 -16.91 12.03
CA LEU A 117 9.87 -15.74 11.56
C LEU A 117 8.47 -15.62 12.21
N ARG A 118 7.98 -16.70 12.84
CA ARG A 118 6.62 -16.80 13.39
C ARG A 118 6.41 -16.00 14.67
#